data_AF-A0A257X8F7-F1
#
_entry.id   AF-A0A257X8F7-F1
#
_cell.length_a   1.000
_cell.length_b   1.000
_cell.length_c   1.000
_cell.angle_alpha   90.00
_cell.angle_beta   90.00
_cell.angle_gamma   90.00
#
_symmetry.space_group_name_H-M   'P 1'
#
loop_
_entity.id
_entity.type
_entity.pdbx_description
1 polymer ?
#
loop_
_entity_poly.entity_id
_entity_poly.type
_entity_poly.pdbx_seq_one_letter_code
_entity_poly.pdbx_strand_id
1 'polypeptide(L)'
;MTLGLSAIATAAWAHVKWFEEYEVSADPVPITTTLALPAFWFAIALVTVFFLAATVLERRAPGQAATRVLDTGTRLLRDHADAFMIAVMAAFFVALFAVGGSYLTPDLKTESELLPWAQLLIGTLLIWRRTRPVAAVMIVLLWAVALANYDLFHLYDYLALGLGLAGYLFLSGLKDGKWHDRRFAVLRWGIALALMWSSMEKFMYPQWFMPLLEEKPFLAFGIPFEPYTTMAGVAEFTLGFGLLWT
;
A
#
# COMPACT_ATOMS: atom_id res chain seq x y z
N MET A 1 -22.50 5.17 -39.22
CA MET A 1 -22.31 4.99 -37.76
C MET A 1 -21.38 3.82 -37.55
N THR A 2 -20.29 4.07 -36.81
CA THR A 2 -19.46 3.21 -35.93
C THR A 2 -17.97 3.51 -36.15
N LEU A 3 -17.51 4.60 -35.55
CA LEU A 3 -16.09 4.85 -35.31
C LEU A 3 -15.69 3.98 -34.12
N GLY A 4 -14.93 2.91 -34.39
CA GLY A 4 -14.25 2.15 -33.35
C GLY A 4 -13.03 2.94 -32.89
N LEU A 5 -13.03 3.35 -31.62
CA LEU A 5 -11.84 3.90 -30.96
C LEU A 5 -10.89 2.72 -30.71
N SER A 6 -9.92 2.52 -31.61
CA SER A 6 -8.78 1.66 -31.33
C SER A 6 -7.86 2.39 -30.35
N ALA A 7 -7.87 1.96 -29.09
CA ALA A 7 -6.82 2.34 -28.15
C ALA A 7 -5.53 1.67 -28.62
N ILE A 8 -4.65 2.45 -29.25
CA ILE A 8 -3.30 2.01 -29.56
C ILE A 8 -2.58 1.97 -28.21
N ALA A 9 -2.36 0.77 -27.67
CA ALA A 9 -1.45 0.59 -26.56
C ALA A 9 -0.05 0.97 -27.05
N THR A 10 0.40 2.16 -26.67
CA THR A 10 1.79 2.56 -26.87
C THR A 10 2.66 1.70 -25.96
N ALA A 11 3.85 1.33 -26.43
CA ALA A 11 4.83 0.62 -25.61
C ALA A 11 5.07 1.43 -24.33
N ALA A 12 4.72 0.84 -23.18
CA ALA A 12 5.13 1.33 -21.88
C ALA A 12 6.67 1.30 -21.87
N TRP A 13 7.26 2.48 -21.66
CA TRP A 13 8.70 2.56 -21.42
C TRP A 13 8.97 1.76 -20.15
N ALA A 14 10.01 0.92 -20.14
CA ALA A 14 10.38 0.18 -18.93
C ALA A 14 10.47 1.18 -17.76
N HIS A 15 9.64 0.97 -16.74
CA HIS A 15 9.69 1.76 -15.53
C HIS A 15 10.34 0.90 -14.45
N VAL A 16 11.02 1.52 -13.49
CA VAL A 16 11.69 0.76 -12.42
C VAL A 16 10.65 0.42 -11.37
N LYS A 17 10.56 -0.86 -10.98
CA LYS A 17 9.65 -1.30 -9.93
C LYS A 17 10.43 -1.88 -8.77
N TRP A 18 10.46 -1.09 -7.69
CA TRP A 18 11.10 -1.29 -6.39
C TRP A 18 12.61 -1.61 -6.39
N PHE A 19 13.15 -2.46 -7.28
CA PHE A 19 14.54 -2.92 -7.21
C PHE A 19 15.24 -3.18 -8.56
N GLU A 20 14.53 -3.26 -9.70
CA GLU A 20 15.12 -3.33 -11.05
C GLU A 20 14.19 -2.75 -12.13
N GLU A 21 14.71 -2.57 -13.36
CA GLU A 21 13.90 -2.34 -14.57
C GLU A 21 12.95 -3.53 -14.74
N TYR A 22 11.65 -3.36 -14.47
CA TYR A 22 10.71 -4.46 -14.71
C TYR A 22 10.38 -4.50 -16.20
N GLU A 23 10.53 -5.67 -16.82
CA GLU A 23 10.01 -5.91 -18.15
C GLU A 23 8.48 -5.98 -18.05
N VAL A 24 7.80 -4.91 -18.45
CA VAL A 24 6.31 -4.85 -18.53
C VAL A 24 5.78 -5.99 -19.41
N SER A 25 6.60 -6.47 -20.35
CA SER A 25 6.36 -7.58 -21.27
C SER A 25 6.56 -8.98 -20.68
N ALA A 26 7.08 -9.11 -19.45
CA ALA A 26 7.20 -10.43 -18.83
C ALA A 26 5.79 -11.03 -18.66
N ASP A 27 5.58 -12.22 -19.20
CA ASP A 27 4.31 -12.91 -19.03
C ASP A 27 4.15 -13.32 -17.57
N PRO A 28 2.99 -13.04 -16.94
CA PRO A 28 2.73 -13.50 -15.59
C PRO A 28 2.78 -15.03 -15.56
N VAL A 29 3.45 -15.56 -14.56
CA VAL A 29 3.44 -17.01 -14.32
C VAL A 29 2.00 -17.45 -14.03
N PRO A 30 1.53 -18.56 -14.62
CA PRO A 30 0.20 -19.08 -14.32
C PRO A 30 0.02 -19.32 -12.81
N ILE A 31 -1.14 -18.95 -12.27
CA ILE A 31 -1.45 -19.17 -10.84
C ILE A 31 -1.35 -20.65 -10.44
N THR A 32 -1.53 -21.56 -11.39
CA THR A 32 -1.36 -23.01 -11.19
C THR A 32 0.06 -23.37 -10.76
N THR A 33 1.08 -22.61 -11.16
CA THR A 33 2.45 -22.81 -10.72
C THR A 33 2.56 -22.55 -9.22
N THR A 34 2.07 -21.41 -8.75
CA THR A 34 2.04 -21.05 -7.32
C THR A 34 1.23 -22.04 -6.50
N LEU A 35 0.06 -22.46 -7.00
CA LEU A 35 -0.80 -23.45 -6.33
C LEU A 35 -0.18 -24.86 -6.28
N ALA A 36 0.74 -25.18 -7.19
CA ALA A 36 1.49 -26.44 -7.18
C ALA A 36 2.63 -26.44 -6.15
N LEU A 37 3.04 -25.27 -5.64
CA LEU A 37 4.14 -25.17 -4.68
C LEU A 37 3.72 -25.68 -3.29
N PRO A 38 4.46 -26.65 -2.70
CA PRO A 38 4.21 -27.08 -1.32
C PRO A 38 4.30 -25.94 -0.31
N ALA A 39 5.19 -24.97 -0.56
CA ALA A 39 5.37 -23.79 0.28
C ALA A 39 4.11 -22.92 0.39
N PHE A 40 3.31 -22.83 -0.69
CA PHE A 40 2.05 -22.10 -0.68
C PHE A 40 1.07 -22.69 0.34
N TRP A 41 0.82 -24.00 0.24
CA TRP A 41 -0.09 -24.69 1.15
C TRP A 41 0.42 -24.75 2.58
N PHE A 42 1.74 -24.89 2.75
CA PHE A 42 2.37 -24.80 4.06
C PHE A 42 2.14 -23.42 4.69
N ALA A 43 2.32 -22.33 3.94
CA ALA A 43 2.03 -20.98 4.43
C ALA A 43 0.56 -20.80 4.79
N ILE A 44 -0.37 -21.27 3.95
CA ILE A 44 -1.82 -21.20 4.22
C ILE A 44 -2.16 -21.94 5.52
N ALA A 45 -1.63 -23.16 5.69
CA ALA A 45 -1.83 -23.94 6.91
C ALA A 45 -1.25 -23.22 8.13
N LEU A 46 -0.03 -22.70 8.02
CA LEU A 46 0.65 -21.98 9.10
C LEU A 46 -0.14 -20.74 9.54
N VAL A 47 -0.54 -19.89 8.58
CA VAL A 47 -1.33 -18.69 8.85
C VAL A 47 -2.68 -19.04 9.45
N THR A 48 -3.37 -20.06 8.92
CA THR A 48 -4.65 -20.53 9.46
C THR A 48 -4.52 -21.00 10.91
N VAL A 49 -3.52 -21.83 11.20
CA VAL A 49 -3.23 -22.28 12.57
C VAL A 49 -2.92 -21.09 13.47
N PHE A 50 -2.12 -20.13 13.00
CA PHE A 50 -1.79 -18.94 13.78
C PHE A 50 -3.02 -18.08 14.09
N PHE A 51 -3.89 -17.80 13.11
CA PHE A 51 -5.13 -17.05 13.34
C PHE A 51 -6.10 -17.77 14.27
N LEU A 52 -6.26 -19.09 14.12
CA LEU A 52 -7.10 -19.89 15.02
C LEU A 52 -6.55 -19.88 16.44
N ALA A 53 -5.24 -20.11 16.59
CA ALA A 53 -4.57 -20.08 17.89
C ALA A 53 -4.67 -18.70 18.54
N ALA A 54 -4.43 -17.63 17.79
CA ALA A 54 -4.57 -16.25 18.25
C ALA A 54 -6.01 -15.94 18.69
N THR A 55 -7.02 -16.33 17.90
CA THR A 55 -8.44 -16.13 18.24
C THR A 55 -8.84 -16.86 19.52
N VAL A 56 -8.34 -18.09 19.72
CA VAL A 56 -8.58 -18.86 20.94
C VAL A 56 -7.85 -18.23 22.13
N LEU A 57 -6.61 -17.78 21.95
CA LEU A 57 -5.78 -17.20 23.00
C LEU A 57 -6.31 -15.83 23.44
N GLU A 58 -6.74 -14.98 22.50
CA GLU A 58 -7.29 -13.64 22.74
C GLU A 58 -8.48 -13.68 23.71
N ARG A 59 -9.31 -14.71 23.61
CA ARG A 59 -10.48 -14.89 24.50
C ARG A 59 -10.11 -15.32 25.92
N ARG A 60 -8.89 -15.81 26.15
CA ARG A 60 -8.42 -16.27 27.47
C ARG A 60 -7.79 -15.12 28.26
N ALA A 61 -7.60 -15.32 29.57
CA ALA A 61 -6.97 -14.36 30.47
C ALA A 61 -5.62 -13.78 29.95
N PRO A 62 -4.64 -14.56 29.45
CA PRO A 62 -3.40 -14.00 28.92
C PRO A 62 -3.63 -13.15 27.67
N GLY A 63 -4.54 -13.54 26.77
CA GLY A 63 -4.90 -12.75 25.60
C GLY A 63 -5.56 -11.43 25.97
N GLN A 64 -6.56 -11.45 26.86
CA GLN A 64 -7.20 -10.24 27.36
C GLN A 64 -6.20 -9.31 28.08
N ALA A 65 -5.25 -9.88 28.83
CA ALA A 65 -4.19 -9.10 29.46
C ALA A 65 -3.29 -8.44 28.41
N ALA A 66 -2.86 -9.18 27.38
CA ALA A 66 -2.06 -8.65 26.28
C ALA A 66 -2.80 -7.53 25.52
N THR A 67 -4.07 -7.73 25.17
CA THR A 67 -4.89 -6.71 24.49
C THR A 67 -5.05 -5.47 25.36
N ARG A 68 -5.28 -5.60 26.67
CA ARG A 68 -5.35 -4.44 27.59
C ARG A 68 -4.03 -3.67 27.67
N VAL A 69 -2.90 -4.37 27.67
CA VAL A 69 -1.57 -3.74 27.65
C VAL A 69 -1.38 -2.97 26.34
N LEU A 70 -1.73 -3.58 25.19
CA LEU A 70 -1.67 -2.92 23.89
C LEU A 70 -2.61 -1.71 23.82
N ASP A 71 -3.86 -1.84 24.28
CA ASP A 71 -4.83 -0.74 24.32
C ASP A 71 -4.33 0.41 25.20
N THR A 72 -3.76 0.09 26.37
CA THR A 72 -3.24 1.11 27.28
C THR A 72 -1.99 1.77 26.71
N GLY A 73 -1.06 0.99 26.15
CA GLY A 73 0.17 1.49 25.54
C GLY A 73 -0.07 2.32 24.29
N THR A 74 -1.13 2.02 23.52
CA THR A 74 -1.50 2.76 22.30
C THR A 74 -2.56 3.83 22.53
N ARG A 75 -3.05 4.02 23.76
CA ARG A 75 -4.13 4.97 24.08
C ARG A 75 -3.83 6.38 23.59
N LEU A 76 -2.62 6.87 23.80
CA LEU A 76 -2.24 8.22 23.34
C LEU A 76 -2.38 8.36 21.82
N LEU A 77 -1.93 7.35 21.06
CA LEU A 77 -2.04 7.32 19.61
C LEU A 77 -3.49 7.18 19.16
N ARG A 78 -4.30 6.38 19.85
CA ARG A 78 -5.73 6.21 19.55
C ARG A 78 -6.52 7.51 19.76
N ASP A 79 -6.33 8.15 20.91
CA ASP A 79 -7.05 9.36 21.28
C ASP A 79 -6.67 10.55 20.38
N HIS A 80 -5.45 10.53 19.81
CA HIS A 80 -4.93 11.57 18.93
C HIS A 80 -4.69 11.06 17.50
N ALA A 81 -5.39 10.00 17.07
CA ALA A 81 -5.10 9.32 15.81
C ALA A 81 -5.14 10.26 14.60
N ASP A 82 -6.10 11.19 14.56
CA ASP A 82 -6.16 12.20 13.50
C ASP A 82 -4.95 13.13 13.53
N ALA A 83 -4.59 13.66 14.70
CA ALA A 83 -3.46 14.57 14.83
C ALA A 83 -2.15 13.89 14.45
N PHE A 84 -1.98 12.63 14.89
CA PHE A 84 -0.84 11.79 14.52
C PHE A 84 -0.77 11.58 13.00
N MET A 85 -1.87 11.14 12.38
CA MET A 85 -1.91 10.88 10.95
C MET A 85 -1.63 12.15 10.13
N ILE A 86 -2.25 13.28 10.51
CA ILE A 86 -2.03 14.56 9.85
C ILE A 86 -0.57 15.02 9.99
N ALA A 87 0.03 14.88 11.18
CA ALA A 87 1.43 15.25 11.40
C ALA A 87 2.39 14.38 10.57
N VAL A 88 2.19 13.06 10.56
CA VAL A 88 3.00 12.13 9.75
C VAL A 88 2.86 12.42 8.26
N MET A 89 1.63 12.65 7.78
CA MET A 89 1.40 13.00 6.38
C MET A 89 2.02 14.35 6.01
N ALA A 90 1.91 15.36 6.86
CA ALA A 90 2.53 16.65 6.61
C ALA A 90 4.06 16.52 6.53
N ALA A 91 4.67 15.78 7.47
CA ALA A 91 6.10 15.48 7.45
C ALA A 91 6.50 14.71 6.18
N PHE A 92 5.68 13.74 5.76
CA PHE A 92 5.88 13.00 4.52
C PHE A 92 5.89 13.91 3.29
N PHE A 93 4.90 14.79 3.14
CA PHE A 93 4.86 15.74 2.02
C PHE A 93 6.00 16.77 2.05
N VAL A 94 6.45 17.18 3.23
CA VAL A 94 7.67 18.00 3.38
C VAL A 94 8.91 17.23 2.95
N ALA A 95 9.01 15.95 3.31
CA ALA A 95 10.12 15.10 2.88
C ALA A 95 10.12 14.90 1.35
N LEU A 96 8.95 14.67 0.74
CA LEU A 96 8.84 14.58 -0.72
C LEU A 96 9.21 15.90 -1.42
N PHE A 97 8.87 17.05 -0.84
CA PHE A 97 9.34 18.34 -1.33
C PHE A 97 10.86 18.46 -1.26
N ALA A 98 11.46 18.06 -0.14
CA ALA A 98 12.91 18.14 0.08
C ALA A 98 13.71 17.19 -0.84
N VAL A 99 13.19 15.99 -1.10
CA VAL A 99 13.79 15.03 -2.04
C VAL A 99 13.61 15.49 -3.49
N GLY A 100 12.41 16.00 -3.82
CA GLY A 100 12.06 16.46 -5.16
C GLY A 100 11.97 15.33 -6.19
N GLY A 101 11.73 15.73 -7.46
CA GLY A 101 11.82 14.84 -8.63
C GLY A 101 10.91 13.60 -8.60
N SER A 102 9.84 13.59 -7.80
CA SER A 102 8.98 12.42 -7.65
C SER A 102 7.52 12.72 -7.28
N TYR A 103 6.60 11.86 -7.73
CA TYR A 103 5.16 11.86 -7.45
C TYR A 103 4.85 10.99 -6.25
N LEU A 104 4.32 11.56 -5.16
CA LEU A 104 3.75 10.84 -4.00
C LEU A 104 4.67 9.85 -3.27
N THR A 105 5.78 9.40 -3.87
CA THR A 105 6.76 8.43 -3.40
C THR A 105 8.04 8.61 -4.23
N PRO A 106 9.24 8.40 -3.67
CA PRO A 106 10.49 8.58 -4.39
C PRO A 106 10.63 7.76 -5.68
N ASP A 107 9.89 6.65 -5.83
CA ASP A 107 10.02 5.73 -6.96
C ASP A 107 9.33 6.23 -8.24
N LEU A 108 8.28 7.03 -8.12
CA LEU A 108 7.57 7.61 -9.26
C LEU A 108 8.27 8.91 -9.69
N LYS A 109 9.28 8.83 -10.55
CA LYS A 109 10.09 10.00 -10.97
C LYS A 109 9.34 11.01 -11.85
N THR A 110 9.73 12.27 -11.74
CA THR A 110 9.31 13.35 -12.65
C THR A 110 10.45 14.33 -12.91
N GLU A 111 10.39 15.00 -14.04
CA GLU A 111 11.26 16.15 -14.35
C GLU A 111 10.60 17.49 -13.98
N SER A 112 9.33 17.48 -13.53
CA SER A 112 8.60 18.71 -13.23
C SER A 112 9.09 19.39 -11.96
N GLU A 113 9.65 20.60 -12.11
CA GLU A 113 10.06 21.46 -10.98
C GLU A 113 8.88 21.99 -10.15
N LEU A 114 7.67 22.00 -10.71
CA LEU A 114 6.46 22.46 -10.01
C LEU A 114 5.91 21.41 -9.05
N LEU A 115 6.18 20.13 -9.29
CA LEU A 115 5.60 19.03 -8.52
C LEU A 115 6.02 19.04 -7.04
N PRO A 116 7.30 19.25 -6.68
CA PRO A 116 7.69 19.38 -5.27
C PRO A 116 6.90 20.48 -4.55
N TRP A 117 6.70 21.63 -5.19
CA TRP A 117 5.92 22.73 -4.62
C TRP A 117 4.44 22.38 -4.44
N ALA A 118 3.85 21.63 -5.39
CA ALA A 118 2.50 21.12 -5.24
C ALA A 118 2.39 20.17 -4.03
N GLN A 119 3.41 19.33 -3.79
CA GLN A 119 3.47 18.43 -2.65
C GLN A 119 3.64 19.19 -1.33
N LEU A 120 4.48 20.24 -1.30
CA LEU A 120 4.58 21.14 -0.14
C LEU A 120 3.24 21.84 0.13
N LEU A 121 2.56 22.31 -0.91
CA LEU A 121 1.23 22.91 -0.80
C LEU A 121 0.23 21.92 -0.18
N ILE A 122 0.22 20.65 -0.62
CA ILE A 122 -0.59 19.61 0.02
C ILE A 122 -0.28 19.54 1.52
N GLY A 123 1.01 19.43 1.90
CA GLY A 123 1.44 19.40 3.30
C GLY A 123 0.97 20.62 4.12
N THR A 124 0.96 21.82 3.54
CA THR A 124 0.45 23.03 4.23
C THR A 124 -1.07 23.04 4.35
N LEU A 125 -1.81 22.54 3.35
CA LEU A 125 -3.28 22.43 3.38
C LEU A 125 -3.78 21.44 4.43
N LEU A 126 -2.94 20.54 4.94
CA LEU A 126 -3.30 19.61 6.01
C LEU A 126 -3.52 20.30 7.37
N ILE A 127 -2.89 21.47 7.59
CA ILE A 127 -2.91 22.22 8.87
C ILE A 127 -4.34 22.56 9.28
N TRP A 128 -5.15 23.08 8.37
CA TRP A 128 -6.53 23.45 8.67
C TRP A 128 -7.51 22.37 8.25
N ARG A 129 -8.42 21.98 9.15
CA ARG A 129 -9.47 20.98 8.87
C ARG A 129 -10.27 21.28 7.60
N ARG A 130 -10.57 22.56 7.36
CA ARG A 130 -11.37 23.03 6.21
C ARG A 130 -10.65 22.87 4.86
N THR A 131 -9.32 22.83 4.84
CA THR A 131 -8.53 22.72 3.61
C THR A 131 -8.13 21.28 3.27
N ARG A 132 -8.32 20.31 4.19
CA ARG A 132 -8.03 18.88 3.94
C ARG A 132 -8.75 18.28 2.74
N PRO A 133 -10.03 18.60 2.44
CA PRO A 133 -10.68 18.09 1.23
C PRO A 133 -10.02 18.60 -0.05
N VAL A 134 -9.46 19.82 -0.02
CA VAL A 134 -8.70 20.37 -1.16
C VAL A 134 -7.39 19.60 -1.34
N ALA A 135 -6.67 19.33 -0.23
CA ALA A 135 -5.48 18.49 -0.24
C ALA A 135 -5.76 17.08 -0.80
N ALA A 136 -6.89 16.48 -0.42
CA ALA A 136 -7.32 15.19 -0.96
C ALA A 136 -7.51 15.21 -2.48
N VAL A 137 -8.18 16.24 -3.01
CA VAL A 137 -8.36 16.40 -4.46
C VAL A 137 -7.00 16.54 -5.15
N MET A 138 -6.09 17.33 -4.58
CA MET A 138 -4.74 17.47 -5.12
C MET A 138 -3.98 16.14 -5.16
N ILE A 139 -4.07 15.30 -4.12
CA ILE A 139 -3.45 13.96 -4.12
C ILE A 139 -4.05 13.09 -5.25
N VAL A 140 -5.36 13.10 -5.44
CA VAL A 140 -6.01 12.35 -6.54
C VAL A 140 -5.54 12.85 -7.90
N LEU A 141 -5.38 14.17 -8.08
CA LEU A 141 -4.83 14.74 -9.30
C LEU A 141 -3.38 14.31 -9.53
N LEU A 142 -2.54 14.33 -8.49
CA LEU A 142 -1.16 13.83 -8.60
C LEU A 142 -1.11 12.35 -8.94
N TRP A 143 -1.97 11.54 -8.33
CA TRP A 143 -2.09 10.12 -8.63
C TRP A 143 -2.57 9.89 -10.07
N ALA A 144 -3.53 10.66 -10.56
CA ALA A 144 -4.01 10.57 -11.95
C ALA A 144 -2.96 11.03 -12.97
N VAL A 145 -2.15 12.03 -12.65
CA VAL A 145 -1.01 12.44 -13.49
C VAL A 145 0.08 11.37 -13.48
N ALA A 146 0.38 10.77 -12.32
CA ALA A 146 1.30 9.65 -12.25
C ALA A 146 0.78 8.46 -13.06
N LEU A 147 -0.53 8.20 -13.07
CA LEU A 147 -1.15 7.14 -13.86
C LEU A 147 -0.92 7.29 -15.36
N ALA A 148 -0.93 8.53 -15.85
CA ALA A 148 -0.65 8.83 -17.24
C ALA A 148 0.82 8.56 -17.63
N ASN A 149 1.73 8.46 -16.65
CA ASN A 149 3.15 8.24 -16.87
C ASN A 149 3.60 6.81 -16.53
N TYR A 150 3.06 6.17 -15.48
CA TYR A 150 3.61 4.93 -14.89
C TYR A 150 2.77 3.66 -15.07
N ASP A 151 1.66 3.71 -15.82
CA ASP A 151 0.66 2.63 -15.98
C ASP A 151 -0.08 2.24 -14.69
N LEU A 152 -1.29 1.67 -14.89
CA LEU A 152 -2.16 1.28 -13.78
C LEU A 152 -1.57 0.14 -12.93
N PHE A 153 -0.89 -0.80 -13.58
CA PHE A 153 -0.24 -1.95 -12.93
C PHE A 153 0.74 -1.50 -11.85
N HIS A 154 1.56 -0.49 -12.15
CA HIS A 154 2.53 0.06 -11.21
C HIS A 154 1.85 0.88 -10.10
N LEU A 155 0.76 1.59 -10.42
CA LEU A 155 0.06 2.45 -9.47
C LEU A 155 -0.78 1.70 -8.43
N TYR A 156 -1.06 0.42 -8.62
CA TYR A 156 -1.77 -0.39 -7.62
C TYR A 156 -1.00 -0.51 -6.30
N ASP A 157 0.34 -0.56 -6.33
CA ASP A 157 1.16 -0.51 -5.10
C ASP A 157 0.92 0.77 -4.29
N TYR A 158 0.63 1.86 -5.00
CA TYR A 158 0.45 3.18 -4.44
C TYR A 158 -1.01 3.55 -4.21
N LEU A 159 -1.94 2.58 -4.27
CA LEU A 159 -3.37 2.82 -4.04
C LEU A 159 -3.63 3.38 -2.65
N ALA A 160 -2.89 2.91 -1.64
CA ALA A 160 -2.96 3.42 -0.28
C ALA A 160 -2.49 4.89 -0.21
N LEU A 161 -1.36 5.23 -0.81
CA LEU A 161 -0.78 6.58 -0.80
C LEU A 161 -1.59 7.58 -1.65
N GLY A 162 -2.15 7.14 -2.77
CA GLY A 162 -3.01 7.95 -3.63
C GLY A 162 -4.43 8.03 -3.08
N LEU A 163 -5.22 6.99 -3.32
CA LEU A 163 -6.66 7.01 -3.06
C LEU A 163 -7.00 6.79 -1.58
N GLY A 164 -6.25 5.94 -0.87
CA GLY A 164 -6.47 5.69 0.56
C GLY A 164 -6.28 6.95 1.42
N LEU A 165 -5.12 7.61 1.28
CA LEU A 165 -4.82 8.86 1.97
C LEU A 165 -5.75 10.00 1.54
N ALA A 166 -6.05 10.12 0.24
CA ALA A 166 -6.99 11.14 -0.23
C ALA A 166 -8.39 10.92 0.36
N GLY A 167 -8.89 9.69 0.37
CA GLY A 167 -10.19 9.35 0.95
C GLY A 167 -10.23 9.64 2.46
N TYR A 168 -9.17 9.29 3.18
CA TYR A 168 -9.01 9.66 4.59
C TYR A 168 -9.05 11.17 4.80
N LEU A 169 -8.24 11.94 4.05
CA LEU A 169 -8.16 13.40 4.21
C LEU A 169 -9.49 14.07 3.89
N PHE A 170 -10.16 13.65 2.82
CA PHE A 170 -11.45 14.18 2.42
C PHE A 170 -12.46 14.04 3.55
N LEU A 171 -12.61 12.81 4.10
CA LEU A 171 -13.54 12.53 5.19
C LEU A 171 -13.11 13.16 6.52
N SER A 172 -11.81 13.25 6.81
CA SER A 172 -11.28 13.91 8.01
C SER A 172 -11.54 15.43 8.01
N GLY A 173 -11.69 16.04 6.82
CA GLY A 173 -12.03 17.45 6.65
C GLY A 173 -13.51 17.78 6.77
N LEU A 174 -14.40 16.78 6.63
CA LEU A 174 -15.84 16.95 6.82
C LEU A 174 -16.18 17.16 8.30
N LYS A 175 -17.38 17.70 8.57
CA LYS A 175 -17.93 17.82 9.93
C LYS A 175 -18.09 16.43 10.56
N ASP A 176 -18.01 16.41 11.89
CA ASP A 176 -18.19 15.19 12.68
C ASP A 176 -19.56 14.53 12.40
N GLY A 177 -19.56 13.20 12.31
CA GLY A 177 -20.72 12.40 11.94
C GLY A 177 -20.36 11.24 11.02
N LYS A 178 -21.39 10.61 10.42
CA LYS A 178 -21.29 9.32 9.71
C LYS A 178 -20.16 9.18 8.69
N TRP A 179 -19.79 10.26 8.02
CA TRP A 179 -18.75 10.28 6.99
C TRP A 179 -17.36 10.44 7.61
N HIS A 180 -17.24 11.32 8.60
CA HIS A 180 -16.00 11.50 9.35
C HIS A 180 -15.60 10.20 10.07
N ASP A 181 -16.58 9.47 10.65
CA ASP A 181 -16.34 8.21 11.37
C ASP A 181 -15.76 7.10 10.49
N ARG A 182 -15.94 7.19 9.16
CA ARG A 182 -15.43 6.21 8.17
C ARG A 182 -14.05 6.53 7.63
N ARG A 183 -13.42 7.65 8.02
CA ARG A 183 -12.13 8.09 7.47
C ARG A 183 -11.04 7.02 7.56
N PHE A 184 -10.91 6.36 8.70
CA PHE A 184 -9.93 5.29 8.89
C PHE A 184 -10.33 4.00 8.18
N ALA A 185 -11.63 3.73 7.98
CA ALA A 185 -12.08 2.59 7.21
C ALA A 185 -11.67 2.70 5.73
N VAL A 186 -11.77 3.89 5.14
CA VAL A 186 -11.32 4.13 3.76
C VAL A 186 -9.80 3.97 3.64
N LEU A 187 -9.02 4.49 4.60
CA LEU A 187 -7.58 4.28 4.62
C LEU A 187 -7.22 2.79 4.75
N ARG A 188 -7.91 2.08 5.64
CA ARG A 188 -7.75 0.64 5.85
C ARG A 188 -8.00 -0.14 4.55
N TRP A 189 -9.03 0.21 3.79
CA TRP A 189 -9.29 -0.42 2.49
C TRP A 189 -8.17 -0.15 1.49
N GLY A 190 -7.66 1.07 1.42
CA GLY A 190 -6.51 1.40 0.57
C GLY A 190 -5.28 0.56 0.90
N ILE A 191 -4.94 0.42 2.18
CA ILE A 191 -3.83 -0.42 2.66
C ILE A 191 -4.06 -1.89 2.33
N ALA A 192 -5.27 -2.39 2.59
CA ALA A 192 -5.60 -3.78 2.37
C ALA A 192 -5.50 -4.17 0.88
N LEU A 193 -6.01 -3.34 -0.01
CA LEU A 193 -5.91 -3.56 -1.45
C LEU A 193 -4.46 -3.49 -1.95
N ALA A 194 -3.65 -2.55 -1.44
CA ALA A 194 -2.24 -2.46 -1.78
C ALA A 194 -1.45 -3.71 -1.32
N LEU A 195 -1.72 -4.23 -0.11
CA LEU A 195 -1.11 -5.48 0.38
C LEU A 195 -1.52 -6.69 -0.45
N MET A 196 -2.80 -6.82 -0.78
CA MET A 196 -3.28 -7.92 -1.62
C MET A 196 -2.68 -7.86 -3.03
N TRP A 197 -2.53 -6.66 -3.58
CA TRP A 197 -1.85 -6.46 -4.86
C TRP A 197 -0.37 -6.84 -4.78
N SER A 198 0.37 -6.34 -3.79
CA SER A 198 1.79 -6.69 -3.59
C SER A 198 2.01 -8.21 -3.43
N SER A 199 1.04 -8.91 -2.84
CA SER A 199 1.03 -10.36 -2.80
C SER A 199 0.79 -11.00 -4.17
N MET A 200 -0.16 -10.50 -4.97
CA MET A 200 -0.42 -11.04 -6.31
C MET A 200 0.82 -10.95 -7.18
N GLU A 201 1.62 -9.89 -7.03
CA GLU A 201 2.89 -9.74 -7.76
C GLU A 201 3.92 -10.78 -7.37
N LYS A 202 4.02 -11.15 -6.09
CA LYS A 202 4.88 -12.25 -5.64
C LYS A 202 4.48 -13.59 -6.25
N PHE A 203 3.21 -13.77 -6.57
CA PHE A 203 2.71 -14.99 -7.21
C PHE A 203 2.84 -14.97 -8.74
N MET A 204 2.64 -13.81 -9.37
CA MET A 204 2.65 -13.66 -10.82
C MET A 204 4.06 -13.42 -11.38
N TYR A 205 4.90 -12.73 -10.61
CA TYR A 205 6.24 -12.29 -10.99
C TYR A 205 7.27 -12.56 -9.89
N PRO A 206 7.40 -13.82 -9.42
CA PRO A 206 8.35 -14.14 -8.35
C PRO A 206 9.76 -13.66 -8.71
N GLN A 207 10.19 -13.77 -9.96
CA GLN A 207 11.52 -13.34 -10.42
C GLN A 207 11.87 -11.87 -10.13
N TRP A 208 10.89 -10.96 -10.04
CA TRP A 208 11.16 -9.55 -9.73
C TRP A 208 11.73 -9.33 -8.32
N PHE A 209 11.56 -10.31 -7.44
CA PHE A 209 12.08 -10.25 -6.07
C PHE A 209 13.48 -10.88 -5.94
N MET A 210 13.98 -11.57 -6.98
CA MET A 210 15.30 -12.23 -6.95
C MET A 210 16.43 -11.25 -6.64
N PRO A 211 16.57 -10.11 -7.35
CA PRO A 211 17.69 -9.19 -7.13
C PRO A 211 17.74 -8.66 -5.69
N LEU A 212 16.57 -8.37 -5.10
CA LEU A 212 16.47 -7.91 -3.72
C LEU A 212 17.03 -8.95 -2.74
N LEU A 213 16.72 -10.23 -2.94
CA LEU A 213 17.16 -11.30 -2.05
C LEU A 213 18.62 -11.70 -2.30
N GLU A 214 19.13 -11.51 -3.51
CA GLU A 214 20.56 -11.64 -3.81
C GLU A 214 21.37 -10.51 -3.13
N GLU A 215 20.87 -9.27 -3.17
CA GLU A 215 21.53 -8.13 -2.53
C GLU A 215 21.39 -8.16 -0.99
N LYS A 216 20.25 -8.63 -0.48
CA LYS A 216 19.90 -8.65 0.95
C LYS A 216 19.43 -10.04 1.40
N PRO A 217 20.30 -11.07 1.37
CA PRO A 217 19.91 -12.47 1.66
C PRO A 217 19.43 -12.68 3.10
N PHE A 218 19.80 -11.79 4.03
CA PHE A 218 19.34 -11.86 5.42
C PHE A 218 17.83 -11.65 5.56
N LEU A 219 17.16 -11.00 4.59
CA LEU A 219 15.70 -10.84 4.60
C LEU A 219 14.96 -12.18 4.54
N ALA A 220 15.58 -13.18 3.92
CA ALA A 220 15.01 -14.53 3.79
C ALA A 220 15.09 -15.36 5.07
N PHE A 221 15.81 -14.91 6.11
CA PHE A 221 16.10 -15.70 7.32
C PHE A 221 16.66 -17.12 7.02
N GLY A 222 17.42 -17.26 5.93
CA GLY A 222 17.99 -18.54 5.48
C GLY A 222 17.01 -19.45 4.72
N ILE A 223 15.77 -19.01 4.49
CA ILE A 223 14.79 -19.71 3.66
C ILE A 223 15.19 -19.52 2.17
N PRO A 224 15.19 -20.56 1.34
CA PRO A 224 15.43 -20.41 -0.09
C PRO A 224 14.43 -19.47 -0.75
N PHE A 225 14.85 -18.84 -1.85
CA PHE A 225 14.10 -17.79 -2.54
C PHE A 225 12.62 -18.14 -2.81
N GLU A 226 12.38 -19.22 -3.54
CA GLU A 226 11.04 -19.57 -4.03
C GLU A 226 10.05 -19.86 -2.87
N PRO A 227 10.42 -20.67 -1.84
CA PRO A 227 9.62 -20.78 -0.64
C PRO A 227 9.41 -19.45 0.07
N TYR A 228 10.45 -18.63 0.24
CA TYR A 228 10.34 -17.35 0.94
C TYR A 228 9.35 -16.40 0.26
N THR A 229 9.52 -16.14 -1.04
CA THR A 229 8.68 -15.21 -1.82
C THR A 229 7.23 -15.66 -1.82
N THR A 230 6.99 -16.97 -1.98
CA THR A 230 5.65 -17.56 -1.93
C THR A 230 5.00 -17.41 -0.56
N MET A 231 5.72 -17.76 0.52
CA MET A 231 5.21 -17.67 1.89
C MET A 231 4.95 -16.21 2.30
N ALA A 232 5.82 -15.27 1.90
CA ALA A 232 5.65 -13.84 2.11
C ALA A 232 4.40 -13.31 1.40
N GLY A 233 4.17 -13.72 0.14
CA GLY A 233 2.95 -13.38 -0.58
C GLY A 233 1.70 -13.87 0.15
N VAL A 234 1.67 -15.12 0.62
CA VAL A 234 0.52 -15.64 1.39
C VAL A 234 0.30 -14.84 2.68
N ALA A 235 1.35 -14.48 3.40
CA ALA A 235 1.26 -13.67 4.61
C ALA A 235 0.67 -12.27 4.31
N GLU A 236 1.16 -11.58 3.28
CA GLU A 236 0.64 -10.26 2.88
C GLU A 236 -0.81 -10.33 2.41
N PHE A 237 -1.17 -11.35 1.60
CA PHE A 237 -2.54 -11.53 1.13
C PHE A 237 -3.52 -11.71 2.28
N THR A 238 -3.15 -12.59 3.23
CA THR A 238 -4.01 -12.91 4.38
C THR A 238 -4.13 -11.73 5.34
N LEU A 239 -3.06 -10.95 5.53
CA LEU A 239 -3.11 -9.68 6.26
C LEU A 239 -4.02 -8.66 5.57
N GLY A 240 -3.86 -8.46 4.25
CA GLY A 240 -4.72 -7.56 3.47
C GLY A 240 -6.19 -8.00 3.51
N PHE A 241 -6.47 -9.28 3.31
CA PHE A 241 -7.81 -9.84 3.40
C PHE A 241 -8.42 -9.67 4.81
N GLY A 242 -7.65 -9.97 5.86
CA GLY A 242 -8.05 -9.76 7.25
C GLY A 242 -8.39 -8.29 7.51
N LEU A 243 -7.55 -7.38 7.02
CA LEU A 243 -7.79 -5.95 7.09
C LEU A 243 -9.04 -5.50 6.35
N LEU A 244 -9.54 -6.16 5.31
CA LEU A 244 -10.82 -5.80 4.68
C LEU A 244 -12.01 -6.20 5.55
N TRP A 245 -11.93 -7.39 6.15
CA TRP A 245 -13.04 -8.06 6.83
C TRP A 245 -13.36 -7.51 8.23
N THR A 246 -12.36 -6.95 8.93
CA THR A 246 -12.50 -6.38 10.29
C THR A 246 -12.76 -4.87 10.24
#